data_AF-K3WQA9-F1
#
_entry.id   AF-K3WQA9-F1
#
_cell.length_a   1.000
_cell.length_b   1.000
_cell.length_c   1.000
_cell.angle_alpha   90.00
_cell.angle_beta   90.00
_cell.angle_gamma   90.00
#
_symmetry.space_group_name_H-M   'P 1'
#
loop_
_entity.id
_entity.type
_entity.pdbx_description
1 polymer ?
#
loop_
_entity_poly.entity_id
_entity_poly.type
_entity_poly.pdbx_seq_one_letter_code
_entity_poly.pdbx_strand_id
1 'polypeptide(L)' 'MATVEQVYGKAAAMRLRTEKVIMEQFGRLPGLPSSHAGLDTITGADQDIEFADILNDPNQHPEHTFRVHEAMEVKLSIF' A
#
# COMPACT_ATOMS: atom_id res chain seq x y z
N MET A 1 14.80 -13.56 -20.73
CA MET A 1 13.41 -13.76 -20.24
C MET A 1 12.48 -12.97 -21.14
N ALA A 2 11.38 -13.56 -21.61
CA ALA A 2 10.38 -12.84 -22.39
C ALA A 2 9.60 -11.88 -21.49
N THR A 3 9.31 -10.67 -21.95
CA THR A 3 8.54 -9.68 -21.19
C THR A 3 7.05 -10.04 -21.20
N VAL A 4 6.28 -9.54 -20.23
CA VAL A 4 4.82 -9.72 -20.18
C VAL A 4 4.15 -9.25 -21.48
N GLU A 5 4.65 -8.16 -22.09
CA GLU A 5 4.18 -7.67 -23.38
C GLU A 5 4.40 -8.68 -24.51
N GLN A 6 5.53 -9.41 -24.50
CA GLN A 6 5.85 -10.41 -25.51
C GLN A 6 5.03 -11.69 -25.38
N VAL A 7 4.64 -12.06 -24.15
CA VAL A 7 3.91 -13.32 -23.88
C VAL A 7 2.39 -13.12 -23.92
N TYR A 8 1.90 -12.04 -23.31
CA TYR A 8 0.47 -11.79 -23.09
C TYR A 8 -0.07 -10.57 -23.84
N GLY A 9 0.79 -9.86 -24.57
CA GLY A 9 0.44 -8.67 -25.35
C GLY A 9 0.47 -7.37 -24.55
N LYS A 10 0.41 -6.25 -25.28
CA LYS A 10 0.52 -4.89 -24.72
C LYS A 10 -0.61 -4.53 -23.76
N ALA A 11 -1.83 -4.99 -24.04
CA ALA A 11 -3.00 -4.69 -23.20
C ALA A 11 -2.86 -5.26 -21.79
N ALA A 12 -2.39 -6.51 -21.67
CA ALA A 12 -2.17 -7.16 -20.38
C ALA A 12 -1.09 -6.43 -19.57
N ALA A 13 0.04 -6.07 -20.21
CA ALA A 13 1.09 -5.33 -19.55
C ALA A 13 0.64 -3.93 -19.11
N MET A 14 -0.15 -3.22 -19.93
CA MET A 14 -0.68 -1.91 -19.57
C MET A 14 -1.62 -2.00 -18.37
N ARG A 15 -2.50 -3.00 -18.35
CA ARG A 15 -3.43 -3.25 -17.23
C ARG A 15 -2.68 -3.47 -15.92
N LEU A 16 -1.66 -4.34 -15.91
CA LEU A 16 -0.87 -4.60 -14.69
C LEU A 16 -0.15 -3.34 -14.19
N ARG A 17 0.38 -2.51 -15.09
CA ARG A 17 0.97 -1.21 -14.71
C ARG A 17 -0.07 -0.28 -14.08
N THR A 18 -1.26 -0.22 -14.67
CA THR A 18 -2.36 0.59 -14.13
C THR A 18 -2.82 0.09 -12.77
N GLU A 19 -3.02 -1.22 -12.61
CA GLU A 19 -3.40 -1.83 -11.34
C GLU A 19 -2.36 -1.55 -10.26
N LYS A 20 -1.06 -1.70 -10.56
CA LYS A 20 0.03 -1.34 -9.64
C LYS A 20 -0.05 0.11 -9.19
N VAL A 21 -0.17 1.06 -10.13
CA VAL A 21 -0.25 2.50 -9.80
C VAL A 21 -1.47 2.83 -8.94
N ILE A 22 -2.60 2.18 -9.19
CA ILE A 22 -3.82 2.36 -8.37
C ILE A 22 -3.60 1.79 -6.96
N MET A 23 -2.99 0.63 -6.83
CA MET A 23 -2.76 -0.03 -5.53
C MET A 23 -1.65 0.63 -4.70
N GLU A 24 -0.71 1.34 -5.35
CA GLU A 24 0.29 2.19 -4.67
C GLU A 24 -0.35 3.43 -4.02
N GLN A 25 -1.52 3.86 -4.49
CA GLN A 25 -2.22 5.01 -3.91
C GLN A 25 -3.02 4.59 -2.68
N PHE A 26 -2.78 5.29 -1.56
CA PHE A 26 -3.58 5.12 -0.34
C PHE A 26 -4.39 6.39 -0.04
N GLY A 27 -5.70 6.23 0.11
CA GLY A 27 -6.65 7.30 0.42
C GLY A 27 -7.16 7.29 1.87
N ARG A 28 -6.37 6.78 2.83
CA ARG A 28 -6.80 6.70 4.23
C ARG A 28 -6.72 8.07 4.91
N LEU A 29 -7.32 8.15 6.10
CA LEU A 29 -7.19 9.35 6.94
C LEU A 29 -5.70 9.64 7.21
N PRO A 30 -5.31 10.91 7.40
CA PRO A 30 -3.96 11.29 7.76
C PRO A 30 -3.43 10.43 8.91
N GLY A 31 -2.18 9.98 8.80
CA GLY A 31 -1.51 9.18 9.83
C GLY A 31 -2.00 7.74 9.96
N LEU A 32 -3.03 7.29 9.21
CA LEU A 32 -3.39 5.88 9.17
C LEU A 32 -2.64 5.17 8.03
N PRO A 33 -1.68 4.29 8.34
CA PRO A 33 -0.99 3.53 7.32
C PRO A 33 -1.96 2.58 6.60
N SER A 34 -1.70 2.34 5.32
CA SER A 34 -2.34 1.24 4.59
C SER A 34 -1.49 -0.01 4.75
N SER A 35 -2.13 -1.17 4.86
CA SER A 35 -1.43 -2.45 4.83
C SER A 35 -0.99 -2.87 3.42
N HIS A 36 -1.32 -2.10 2.38
CA HIS A 36 -0.93 -2.35 0.99
C HIS A 36 -1.23 -3.76 0.43
N ALA A 37 -2.15 -4.52 1.04
CA ALA A 37 -2.44 -5.91 0.66
C ALA A 37 -2.67 -6.13 -0.85
N GLY A 38 -3.36 -5.22 -1.55
CA GLY A 38 -3.56 -5.34 -3.00
C GLY A 38 -2.28 -5.16 -3.83
N LEU A 39 -1.37 -4.30 -3.37
CA LEU A 39 -0.04 -4.12 -3.97
C LEU A 39 0.83 -5.36 -3.70
N ASP A 40 0.75 -5.90 -2.49
CA ASP A 40 1.50 -7.09 -2.10
C ASP A 40 1.09 -8.29 -2.94
N THR A 41 -0.22 -8.49 -3.17
CA THR A 41 -0.74 -9.56 -4.04
C THR A 41 -0.28 -9.43 -5.49
N ILE A 42 -0.23 -8.21 -6.05
CA ILE A 42 0.20 -8.01 -7.45
C ILE A 42 1.71 -8.22 -7.60
N THR A 43 2.49 -7.87 -6.56
CA THR A 43 3.94 -8.01 -6.55
C THR A 43 4.39 -9.41 -6.12
N GLY A 44 3.49 -10.20 -5.52
CA GLY A 44 3.77 -11.51 -4.95
C GLY A 44 4.47 -11.47 -3.60
N ALA A 45 4.54 -10.29 -2.96
CA ALA A 45 5.15 -10.13 -1.64
C ALA A 45 4.35 -10.83 -0.54
N ASP A 46 3.05 -11.07 -0.77
CA ASP A 46 2.15 -11.78 0.14
C ASP A 46 2.46 -13.29 0.28
N GLN A 47 3.42 -13.81 -0.49
CA GLN A 47 3.83 -15.21 -0.45
C GLN A 47 4.99 -15.48 0.53
N ASP A 48 5.70 -14.43 0.91
CA ASP A 48 6.84 -14.50 1.82
C ASP A 48 6.41 -14.05 3.23
N ILE A 49 7.00 -14.67 4.26
CA ILE A 49 6.78 -14.29 5.67
C ILE A 49 8.05 -13.62 6.17
N GLU A 50 7.91 -12.38 6.65
CA GLU A 50 8.99 -11.59 7.21
C GLU A 50 8.97 -11.58 8.74
N PHE A 51 10.03 -11.03 9.35
CA PHE A 51 10.09 -10.87 10.81
C PHE A 51 8.97 -9.99 11.36
N ALA A 52 8.55 -8.97 10.60
CA ALA A 52 7.49 -8.05 11.00
C ALA A 52 6.14 -8.76 11.13
N ASP A 53 5.91 -9.86 10.41
CA ASP A 53 4.67 -10.65 10.53
C ASP A 53 4.60 -11.42 11.85
N ILE A 54 5.76 -11.77 12.43
CA ILE A 54 5.86 -12.55 13.66
C ILE A 54 6.03 -11.64 14.88
N LEU A 55 6.85 -10.59 14.75
CA LEU A 55 7.24 -9.71 15.85
C LEU A 55 6.49 -8.37 15.88
N ASN A 56 5.59 -8.15 14.91
CA ASN A 56 4.95 -6.87 14.59
C ASN A 56 5.94 -5.80 14.09
N ASP A 57 5.41 -4.86 13.29
CA ASP A 57 6.15 -3.67 12.87
C ASP A 57 6.35 -2.73 14.08
N PRO A 58 7.59 -2.30 14.39
CA PRO A 58 7.86 -1.32 15.43
C PRO A 58 7.04 -0.01 15.29
N ASN A 59 6.66 0.38 14.08
CA ASN A 59 5.85 1.57 13.85
C ASN A 59 4.38 1.40 14.23
N GLN A 60 3.93 0.16 14.49
CA GLN A 60 2.56 -0.18 14.87
C GLN A 60 2.41 -0.41 16.39
N HIS A 61 3.43 -0.08 17.18
CA HIS A 61 3.34 -0.19 18.63
C HIS A 61 2.18 0.65 19.21
N PRO A 62 1.45 0.15 20.21
CA PRO A 62 0.30 0.84 20.78
C PRO A 62 0.66 2.17 21.46
N GLU A 63 1.93 2.37 21.85
CA GLU A 63 2.41 3.69 22.29
C GLU A 63 2.40 4.77 21.19
N HIS A 64 2.44 4.39 19.91
CA HIS A 64 2.30 5.33 18.79
C HIS A 64 0.83 5.74 18.61
N THR A 65 0.39 6.70 19.42
CA THR A 65 -0.96 7.28 19.29
C THR A 65 -0.95 8.42 18.27
N PHE A 66 -1.80 8.32 17.24
CA PHE A 66 -2.02 9.41 16.27
C PHE A 66 -3.38 10.08 16.48
N ARG A 67 -3.40 11.42 16.59
CA ARG A 67 -4.62 12.23 16.71
C ARG A 67 -5.25 12.46 15.33
N VAL A 68 -6.01 11.46 14.85
CA VAL A 68 -6.62 11.49 13.49
C VAL A 68 -7.50 12.73 13.27
N HIS A 69 -8.24 13.15 14.30
CA HIS A 69 -9.10 14.32 14.25
C HIS A 69 -8.31 15.61 13.96
N GLU A 70 -7.30 15.91 14.77
CA GLU A 70 -6.44 17.10 14.62
C GLU A 70 -5.77 17.14 13.24
N ALA A 71 -5.26 16.00 12.78
CA ALA A 71 -4.62 15.91 11.47
C ALA A 71 -5.61 16.11 10.30
N MET A 72 -6.86 15.68 10.47
CA MET A 72 -7.92 15.95 9.49
C MET A 72 -8.31 17.43 9.46
N GLU A 73 -8.36 18.10 10.61
CA GLU A 73 -8.68 19.52 10.67
C GLU A 73 -7.61 20.37 9.96
N VAL A 74 -6.33 20.06 10.16
CA VAL A 74 -5.22 20.68 9.41
C VAL A 74 -5.33 20.42 7.90
N LYS A 75 -5.65 19.18 7.50
CA LYS A 75 -5.80 18.81 6.08
C LYS A 75 -6.98 19.52 5.40
N LEU A 76 -8.06 19.75 6.14
CA LEU A 76 -9.27 20.41 5.65
C LEU A 76 -9.23 21.94 5.80
N SER A 77 -8.18 22.49 6.43
CA SER A 77 -8.04 23.92 6.72
C SER A 77 -9.23 24.50 7.51
N ILE A 78 -9.72 23.73 8.48
CA ILE A 78 -10.84 24.12 9.35
C ILE A 78 -10.40 24.49 10.78
N PHE A 79 -9.10 24.76 10.95
CA PHE A 79 -8.47 25.20 12.20
C PHE A 79 -8.08 26.69 12.12
#